data_AF-A0A9X2MLD6-F1
#
_entry.id   AF-A0A9X2MLD6-F1
#
_cell.length_a   1.000
_cell.length_b   1.000
_cell.length_c   1.000
_cell.angle_alpha   90.00
_cell.angle_beta   90.00
_cell.angle_gamma   90.00
#
_symmetry.space_group_name_H-M   'P 1'
#
loop_
_entity.id
_entity.type
_entity.pdbx_description
1 polymer ?
#
loop_
_entity_poly.entity_id
_entity_poly.type
_entity_poly.pdbx_seq_one_letter_code
_entity_poly.pdbx_strand_id
1 'polypeptide(L)'
;MSIDILYELRGEVRRIFIAGCGLAAGDIRLGSLLPRLEKLGESSPVFQRIGQSVQKLLQAEPAQAANALMELGALLQSVLYTQGKTDTKEELMPLAGTSFMPHTSVPYRKLQPVLAALTQKGQGRLEQLQQADGQGLFADFRVLPAAVGALSDSYSEIPELLQRKVLPKYGMQALHELRKQLDLQGGKGDARRLELIHDLLEESAQDLLVQAATEGSTDVRSTAIMLLGRYESQEEFLLEQADDKKKDIRAAAYTALSALATDKALDRLKQALFGKDRDIAVIPVRECRSDELAKTVIDEADQLLRRLSACAANEAEKLSAQLQAYLHSLTGKRHPGVLELLKSLFSSQQAVRHMTEPVQETAADLLLDLRLPEADAFAVTLDEPYKRRFIGTSFQAAARVMSASELYERYAPMLQDGRQAGAKELRRTLNVLSPDDLTELLGGREPGAEWDPRWARLFAKLDEQELVCLTASGPDSEIEAYLIGKCRNKARFSHYNTVQSLIALFRIGSKEAPELLMSLLEDGGQRHLYYLDETRAALLTLLPKSYEPRLRAFAETLTYESVKEQVQRAADVVAGKDEAAEQAEEKGTGIREWIKSKMR
;
A
#
# COMPACT_ATOMS: atom_id res chain seq x y z
N MET A 1 -3.83 27.45 51.74
CA MET A 1 -2.90 27.39 52.89
C MET A 1 -3.37 26.50 54.05
N SER A 2 -4.65 26.12 54.19
CA SER A 2 -5.13 25.25 55.30
C SER A 2 -5.13 23.74 54.99
N ILE A 3 -5.00 23.33 53.72
CA ILE A 3 -5.09 21.92 53.30
C ILE A 3 -3.75 21.18 53.44
N ASP A 4 -2.62 21.87 53.25
CA ASP A 4 -1.30 21.23 53.21
C ASP A 4 -0.95 20.53 54.54
N ILE A 5 -1.28 21.17 55.66
CA ILE A 5 -1.09 20.58 57.01
C ILE A 5 -1.96 19.34 57.24
N LEU A 6 -3.15 19.25 56.63
CA LEU A 6 -3.99 18.06 56.72
C LEU A 6 -3.41 16.90 55.88
N TYR A 7 -2.74 17.20 54.77
CA TYR A 7 -2.02 16.20 53.99
C TYR A 7 -0.74 15.73 54.70
N GLU A 8 0.01 16.63 55.33
CA GLU A 8 1.13 16.30 56.21
C GLU A 8 0.66 15.38 57.34
N LEU A 9 -0.41 15.76 58.05
CA LEU A 9 -1.00 14.95 59.10
C LEU A 9 -1.49 13.59 58.58
N ARG A 10 -2.09 13.53 57.38
CA ARG A 10 -2.51 12.26 56.77
C ARG A 10 -1.31 11.35 56.49
N GLY A 11 -0.18 11.91 56.08
CA GLY A 11 1.07 11.18 55.90
C GLY A 11 1.54 10.53 57.21
N GLU A 12 1.57 11.30 58.29
CA GLU A 12 2.02 10.82 59.61
C GLU A 12 1.03 9.81 60.24
N VAL A 13 -0.27 10.05 60.13
CA VAL A 13 -1.31 9.11 60.58
C VAL A 13 -1.19 7.78 59.80
N ARG A 14 -0.99 7.84 58.48
CA ARG A 14 -0.78 6.63 57.65
C ARG A 14 0.50 5.90 58.05
N ARG A 15 1.58 6.62 58.36
CA ARG A 15 2.82 6.01 58.86
C ARG A 15 2.57 5.23 60.15
N ILE A 16 1.81 5.78 61.10
CA ILE A 16 1.50 5.12 62.37
C ILE A 16 0.55 3.94 62.18
N PHE A 17 -0.40 4.00 61.25
CA PHE A 17 -1.20 2.83 60.86
C PHE A 17 -0.32 1.68 60.34
N ILE A 18 0.74 1.98 59.59
CA ILE A 18 1.68 0.96 59.06
C ILE A 18 2.63 0.45 60.14
N ALA A 19 3.19 1.36 60.95
CA ALA A 19 4.19 1.04 61.96
C ALA A 19 3.60 0.38 63.22
N GLY A 20 2.30 0.60 63.47
CA GLY A 20 1.58 0.09 64.64
C GLY A 20 1.23 1.18 65.65
N CYS A 21 0.01 1.11 66.21
CA CYS A 21 -0.54 2.12 67.11
C CYS A 21 0.24 2.29 68.44
N GLY A 22 0.99 1.27 68.88
CA GLY A 22 1.82 1.35 70.09
C GLY A 22 2.97 2.36 70.01
N LEU A 23 3.30 2.85 68.81
CA LEU A 23 4.33 3.88 68.59
C LEU A 23 3.74 5.30 68.53
N ALA A 24 2.44 5.47 68.74
CA ALA A 24 1.79 6.77 68.61
C ALA A 24 2.05 7.69 69.82
N ALA A 25 2.19 7.12 71.02
CA ALA A 25 2.47 7.88 72.23
C ALA A 25 3.83 8.57 72.14
N GLY A 26 3.86 9.90 72.30
CA GLY A 26 5.09 10.69 72.22
C GLY A 26 5.73 10.77 70.83
N ASP A 27 5.03 10.41 69.74
CA ASP A 27 5.58 10.49 68.39
C ASP A 27 5.97 11.94 68.03
N ILE A 28 7.26 12.16 67.77
CA ILE A 28 7.85 13.50 67.56
C ILE A 28 7.28 14.18 66.32
N ARG A 29 6.96 13.42 65.27
CA ARG A 29 6.48 13.98 63.99
C ARG A 29 5.01 14.37 64.05
N LEU A 30 4.18 13.58 64.74
CA LEU A 30 2.82 14.02 65.08
C LEU A 30 2.84 15.21 66.04
N GLY A 31 3.72 15.17 67.05
CA GLY A 31 3.86 16.24 68.03
C GLY A 31 4.27 17.58 67.42
N SER A 32 5.12 17.58 66.39
CA SER A 32 5.54 18.82 65.71
C SER A 32 4.42 19.49 64.91
N LEU A 33 3.38 18.74 64.50
CA LEU A 33 2.21 19.29 63.81
C LEU A 33 1.18 19.89 64.77
N LEU A 34 1.17 19.49 66.04
CA LEU A 34 0.16 19.87 67.03
C LEU A 34 0.05 21.40 67.23
N PRO A 35 1.15 22.18 67.44
CA PRO A 35 1.04 23.63 67.65
C PRO A 35 0.46 24.37 66.44
N ARG A 36 0.74 23.89 65.21
CA ARG A 36 0.18 24.46 63.98
C ARG A 36 -1.32 24.14 63.86
N LEU A 37 -1.74 22.94 64.26
CA LEU A 37 -3.16 22.54 64.29
C LEU A 37 -3.94 23.32 65.35
N GLU A 38 -3.38 23.55 66.53
CA GLU A 38 -3.98 24.35 67.61
C GLU A 38 -4.19 25.80 67.19
N LYS A 39 -3.17 26.43 66.57
CA LYS A 39 -3.27 27.79 66.04
C LYS A 39 -4.36 27.91 64.97
N LEU A 40 -4.49 26.93 64.09
CA LEU A 40 -5.59 26.90 63.11
C LEU A 40 -6.94 26.65 63.81
N GLY A 41 -6.93 25.90 64.92
CA GLY A 41 -8.08 25.62 65.77
C GLY A 41 -8.71 26.88 66.40
N GLU A 42 -7.92 27.90 66.70
CA GLU A 42 -8.42 29.21 67.19
C GLU A 42 -9.42 29.84 66.20
N SER A 43 -9.22 29.60 64.91
CA SER A 43 -10.06 30.14 63.82
C SER A 43 -11.08 29.13 63.27
N SER A 44 -10.96 27.84 63.61
CA SER A 44 -11.79 26.78 63.02
C SER A 44 -12.03 25.60 63.98
N PRO A 45 -13.30 25.33 64.35
CA PRO A 45 -13.64 24.22 65.24
C PRO A 45 -13.20 22.84 64.74
N VAL A 46 -13.11 22.66 63.42
CA VAL A 46 -12.68 21.40 62.81
C VAL A 46 -11.19 21.15 63.08
N PHE A 47 -10.35 22.16 62.93
CA PHE A 47 -8.92 22.06 63.25
C PHE A 47 -8.71 21.90 64.76
N GLN A 48 -9.53 22.54 65.58
CA GLN A 48 -9.51 22.36 67.04
C GLN A 48 -9.78 20.89 67.41
N ARG A 49 -10.80 20.26 66.81
CA ARG A 49 -11.13 18.85 67.06
C ARG A 49 -10.06 17.88 66.54
N ILE A 50 -9.45 18.19 65.40
CA ILE A 50 -8.31 17.41 64.89
C ILE A 50 -7.11 17.54 65.84
N GLY A 51 -6.75 18.76 66.27
CA GLY A 51 -5.67 18.99 67.23
C GLY A 51 -5.88 18.23 68.54
N GLN A 52 -7.10 18.29 69.11
CA GLN A 52 -7.48 17.50 70.28
C GLN A 52 -7.34 15.98 70.07
N SER A 53 -7.69 15.49 68.88
CA SER A 53 -7.57 14.07 68.54
C SER A 53 -6.11 13.63 68.38
N VAL A 54 -5.26 14.51 67.83
CA VAL A 54 -3.79 14.31 67.77
C VAL A 54 -3.20 14.31 69.17
N GLN A 55 -3.59 15.25 70.03
CA GLN A 55 -3.13 15.32 71.42
C GLN A 55 -3.56 14.07 72.21
N LYS A 56 -4.81 13.63 72.05
CA LYS A 56 -5.33 12.39 72.65
C LYS A 56 -4.53 11.18 72.19
N LEU A 57 -4.18 11.10 70.91
CA LEU A 57 -3.37 10.00 70.38
C LEU A 57 -1.93 10.02 70.93
N LEU A 58 -1.31 11.20 71.06
CA LEU A 58 0.05 11.35 71.60
C LEU A 58 0.15 11.00 73.08
N GLN A 59 -0.96 11.07 73.82
CA GLN A 59 -1.06 10.77 75.24
C GLN A 59 -1.80 9.45 75.53
N ALA A 60 -2.17 8.69 74.48
CA ALA A 60 -2.94 7.47 74.64
C ALA A 60 -2.09 6.35 75.24
N GLU A 61 -2.62 5.71 76.29
CA GLU A 61 -2.08 4.44 76.79
C GLU A 61 -2.14 3.36 75.70
N PRO A 62 -1.26 2.34 75.73
CA PRO A 62 -1.18 1.31 74.68
C PRO A 62 -2.51 0.63 74.36
N ALA A 63 -3.37 0.44 75.37
CA ALA A 63 -4.70 -0.16 75.21
C ALA A 63 -5.71 0.75 74.48
N GLN A 64 -5.49 2.06 74.46
CA GLN A 64 -6.39 3.06 73.88
C GLN A 64 -5.85 3.68 72.57
N ALA A 65 -4.56 3.51 72.29
CA ALA A 65 -3.88 4.08 71.12
C ALA A 65 -4.51 3.64 69.79
N ALA A 66 -4.97 2.39 69.69
CA ALA A 66 -5.66 1.89 68.49
C ALA A 66 -6.96 2.67 68.23
N ASN A 67 -7.81 2.84 69.25
CA ASN A 67 -9.07 3.56 69.12
C ASN A 67 -8.84 5.06 68.83
N ALA A 68 -7.89 5.69 69.53
CA ALA A 68 -7.54 7.10 69.30
C ALA A 68 -7.01 7.34 67.87
N LEU A 69 -6.21 6.41 67.33
CA LEU A 69 -5.70 6.47 65.96
C LEU A 69 -6.83 6.32 64.94
N MET A 70 -7.77 5.40 65.19
CA MET A 70 -8.94 5.21 64.33
C MET A 70 -9.87 6.43 64.35
N GLU A 71 -10.13 7.01 65.51
CA GLU A 71 -10.93 8.25 65.65
C GLU A 71 -10.29 9.41 64.89
N LEU A 72 -8.98 9.64 65.08
CA LEU A 72 -8.23 10.68 64.36
C LEU A 72 -8.25 10.42 62.85
N GLY A 73 -7.98 9.19 62.43
CA GLY A 73 -7.98 8.80 61.01
C GLY A 73 -9.34 9.01 60.36
N ALA A 74 -10.42 8.60 61.02
CA ALA A 74 -11.79 8.76 60.53
C ALA A 74 -12.18 10.25 60.41
N LEU A 75 -11.88 11.05 61.43
CA LEU A 75 -12.13 12.50 61.42
C LEU A 75 -11.34 13.18 60.30
N LEU A 76 -10.04 12.90 60.20
CA LEU A 76 -9.15 13.48 59.20
C LEU A 76 -9.59 13.14 57.78
N GLN A 77 -9.93 11.88 57.51
CA GLN A 77 -10.43 11.47 56.19
C GLN A 77 -11.76 12.13 55.87
N SER A 78 -12.70 12.18 56.83
CA SER A 78 -14.00 12.85 56.63
C SER A 78 -13.81 14.31 56.23
N VAL A 79 -12.91 15.02 56.91
CA VAL A 79 -12.58 16.41 56.57
C VAL A 79 -11.96 16.49 55.17
N LEU A 80 -10.96 15.67 54.86
CA LEU A 80 -10.32 15.67 53.53
C LEU A 80 -11.30 15.33 52.40
N TYR A 81 -12.23 14.40 52.61
CA TYR A 81 -13.28 14.07 51.64
C TYR A 81 -14.20 15.27 51.37
N THR A 82 -14.58 16.03 52.41
CA THR A 82 -15.40 17.24 52.23
C THR A 82 -14.65 18.40 51.57
N GLN A 83 -13.31 18.37 51.55
CA GLN A 83 -12.49 19.34 50.83
C GLN A 83 -12.28 18.97 49.35
N GLY A 84 -12.72 17.79 48.92
CA GLY A 84 -12.77 17.42 47.51
C GLY A 84 -13.76 18.32 46.78
N LYS A 85 -13.25 19.27 45.98
CA LYS A 85 -14.08 20.05 45.07
C LYS A 85 -14.16 19.32 43.74
N THR A 86 -15.35 18.88 43.35
CA THR A 86 -15.66 18.43 41.99
C THR A 86 -16.20 19.56 41.11
N ASP A 87 -16.53 20.70 41.74
CA ASP A 87 -17.06 21.86 41.04
C ASP A 87 -15.94 22.56 40.27
N THR A 88 -16.11 22.62 38.95
CA THR A 88 -15.30 23.47 38.09
C THR A 88 -15.99 24.84 37.99
N LYS A 89 -15.24 25.91 37.75
CA LYS A 89 -15.82 27.23 37.44
C LYS A 89 -16.33 27.33 35.99
N GLU A 90 -16.16 26.26 35.23
CA GLU A 90 -16.51 26.21 33.82
C GLU A 90 -17.96 25.77 33.66
N GLU A 91 -18.57 26.18 32.55
CA GLU A 91 -19.93 25.78 32.22
C GLU A 91 -19.98 24.28 31.96
N LEU A 92 -20.87 23.57 32.68
CA LEU A 92 -21.06 22.13 32.50
C LEU A 92 -21.68 21.88 31.12
N MET A 93 -20.93 21.21 30.24
CA MET A 93 -21.42 20.82 28.93
C MET A 93 -21.85 19.35 28.90
N PRO A 94 -22.90 19.00 28.13
CA PRO A 94 -23.26 17.61 27.90
C PRO A 94 -22.09 16.84 27.28
N LEU A 95 -21.78 15.66 27.81
CA LEU A 95 -20.84 14.74 27.18
C LEU A 95 -21.49 14.18 25.92
N ALA A 96 -20.93 14.53 24.75
CA ALA A 96 -21.28 13.90 23.48
C ALA A 96 -20.70 12.47 23.46
N GLY A 97 -21.51 11.50 23.87
CA GLY A 97 -21.20 10.07 23.75
C GLY A 97 -21.54 9.53 22.37
N THR A 98 -20.99 8.36 22.03
CA THR A 98 -21.46 7.56 20.90
C THR A 98 -22.19 6.32 21.42
N SER A 99 -23.06 5.72 20.61
CA SER A 99 -23.69 4.43 20.92
C SER A 99 -22.70 3.25 20.87
N PHE A 100 -21.43 3.52 20.57
CA PHE A 100 -20.38 2.51 20.49
C PHE A 100 -19.97 2.05 21.89
N MET A 101 -20.19 0.77 22.16
CA MET A 101 -19.77 0.12 23.40
C MET A 101 -18.49 -0.67 23.11
N PRO A 102 -17.30 -0.17 23.49
CA PRO A 102 -16.07 -0.91 23.26
C PRO A 102 -16.00 -2.11 24.20
N HIS A 103 -16.41 -3.29 23.72
CA HIS A 103 -16.05 -4.54 24.37
C HIS A 103 -14.76 -5.04 23.75
N THR A 104 -13.64 -4.69 24.39
CA THR A 104 -12.32 -5.24 24.06
C THR A 104 -11.79 -6.02 25.25
N SER A 105 -11.45 -7.28 25.01
CA SER A 105 -10.71 -8.14 25.93
C SER A 105 -9.19 -8.07 25.69
N VAL A 106 -8.74 -7.18 24.81
CA VAL A 106 -7.32 -7.09 24.43
C VAL A 106 -6.51 -6.50 25.59
N PRO A 107 -5.53 -7.24 26.13
CA PRO A 107 -4.68 -6.73 27.20
C PRO A 107 -3.76 -5.62 26.66
N TYR A 108 -3.48 -4.62 27.49
CA TYR A 108 -2.62 -3.49 27.10
C TYR A 108 -1.24 -3.94 26.58
N ARG A 109 -0.69 -5.06 27.10
CA ARG A 109 0.57 -5.65 26.63
C ARG A 109 0.56 -5.99 25.12
N LYS A 110 -0.60 -6.34 24.56
CA LYS A 110 -0.75 -6.58 23.11
C LYS A 110 -0.92 -5.28 22.32
N LEU A 111 -1.51 -4.24 22.91
CA LEU A 111 -1.70 -2.94 22.26
C LEU A 111 -0.45 -2.05 22.30
N GLN A 112 0.36 -2.17 23.34
CA GLN A 112 1.52 -1.29 23.55
C GLN A 112 2.49 -1.29 22.34
N PRO A 113 2.80 -2.44 21.69
CA PRO A 113 3.63 -2.43 20.48
C PRO A 113 2.97 -1.67 19.32
N VAL A 114 1.66 -1.82 19.14
CA VAL A 114 0.90 -1.11 18.10
C VAL A 114 0.93 0.40 18.35
N LEU A 115 0.67 0.83 19.58
CA LEU A 115 0.74 2.24 19.97
C LEU A 115 2.15 2.80 19.80
N ALA A 116 3.19 2.04 20.15
CA ALA A 116 4.57 2.45 19.94
C ALA A 116 4.88 2.61 18.43
N ALA A 117 4.44 1.66 17.59
CA ALA A 117 4.63 1.74 16.14
C ALA A 117 3.93 2.96 15.51
N LEU A 118 2.77 3.36 16.04
CA LEU A 118 2.03 4.54 15.58
C LEU A 118 2.60 5.87 16.07
N THR A 119 3.20 5.90 17.25
CA THR A 119 3.56 7.17 17.94
C THR A 119 5.05 7.44 18.00
N GLN A 120 5.88 6.41 17.83
CA GLN A 120 7.33 6.51 17.95
C GLN A 120 8.02 6.27 16.60
N LYS A 121 9.28 6.67 16.54
CA LYS A 121 10.15 6.42 15.39
C LYS A 121 10.95 5.12 15.63
N GLY A 122 11.18 4.38 14.56
CA GLY A 122 11.92 3.12 14.60
C GLY A 122 11.81 2.36 13.28
N GLN A 123 12.66 1.35 13.13
CA GLN A 123 12.59 0.38 12.04
C GLN A 123 11.53 -0.69 12.36
N GLY A 124 10.98 -1.35 11.34
CA GLY A 124 10.03 -2.46 11.54
C GLY A 124 8.60 -2.04 11.91
N ARG A 125 8.27 -0.74 11.85
CA ARG A 125 6.96 -0.22 12.30
C ARG A 125 5.83 -0.66 11.37
N LEU A 126 6.04 -0.59 10.05
CA LEU A 126 5.01 -0.94 9.08
C LEU A 126 4.59 -2.41 9.23
N GLU A 127 5.57 -3.30 9.37
CA GLU A 127 5.35 -4.73 9.54
C GLU A 127 4.55 -5.02 10.82
N GLN A 128 4.87 -4.33 11.91
CA GLN A 128 4.11 -4.43 13.16
C GLN A 128 2.65 -3.96 12.99
N LEU A 129 2.42 -2.87 12.25
CA LEU A 129 1.08 -2.35 11.98
C LEU A 129 0.28 -3.28 11.06
N GLN A 130 0.90 -3.85 10.02
CA GLN A 130 0.26 -4.83 9.14
C GLN A 130 -0.12 -6.11 9.91
N GLN A 131 0.76 -6.59 10.77
CA GLN A 131 0.47 -7.73 11.64
C GLN A 131 -0.67 -7.42 12.61
N ALA A 132 -0.69 -6.22 13.19
CA ALA A 132 -1.75 -5.77 14.09
C ALA A 132 -3.12 -5.69 13.41
N ASP A 133 -3.17 -5.23 12.15
CA ASP A 133 -4.38 -5.24 11.33
C ASP A 133 -4.86 -6.66 11.04
N GLY A 134 -3.95 -7.57 10.67
CA GLY A 134 -4.28 -9.00 10.47
C GLY A 134 -4.81 -9.68 11.74
N GLN A 135 -4.39 -9.21 12.92
CA GLN A 135 -4.88 -9.69 14.22
C GLN A 135 -6.13 -8.97 14.73
N GLY A 136 -6.65 -7.97 14.00
CA GLY A 136 -7.82 -7.19 14.41
C GLY A 136 -7.59 -6.25 15.59
N LEU A 137 -6.33 -5.91 15.92
CA LEU A 137 -6.01 -5.08 17.09
C LEU A 137 -6.49 -3.62 16.94
N PHE A 138 -6.66 -3.15 15.70
CA PHE A 138 -7.26 -1.85 15.41
C PHE A 138 -8.77 -1.79 15.63
N ALA A 139 -9.45 -2.88 16.02
CA ALA A 139 -10.83 -2.75 16.50
C ALA A 139 -10.91 -2.12 17.91
N ASP A 140 -9.78 -2.03 18.62
CA ASP A 140 -9.70 -1.45 19.95
C ASP A 140 -9.65 0.08 19.89
N PHE A 141 -10.69 0.72 20.45
CA PHE A 141 -10.85 2.18 20.41
C PHE A 141 -9.69 2.96 21.05
N ARG A 142 -8.89 2.33 21.92
CA ARG A 142 -7.70 2.96 22.52
C ARG A 142 -6.61 3.25 21.49
N VAL A 143 -6.63 2.56 20.34
CA VAL A 143 -5.66 2.75 19.25
C VAL A 143 -6.06 3.91 18.34
N LEU A 144 -7.35 4.24 18.26
CA LEU A 144 -7.88 5.23 17.32
C LEU A 144 -7.17 6.60 17.38
N PRO A 145 -6.92 7.24 18.54
CA PRO A 145 -6.22 8.52 18.58
C PRO A 145 -4.81 8.48 17.99
N ALA A 146 -4.07 7.39 18.26
CA ALA A 146 -2.74 7.19 17.71
C ALA A 146 -2.78 6.90 16.20
N ALA A 147 -3.78 6.15 15.74
CA ALA A 147 -3.99 5.85 14.32
C ALA A 147 -4.33 7.13 13.53
N VAL A 148 -5.22 7.98 14.05
CA VAL A 148 -5.53 9.28 13.43
C VAL A 148 -4.31 10.20 13.45
N GLY A 149 -3.52 10.20 14.53
CA GLY A 149 -2.28 10.99 14.61
C GLY A 149 -1.24 10.57 13.58
N ALA A 150 -1.11 9.25 13.35
CA ALA A 150 -0.16 8.67 12.40
C ALA A 150 -0.52 8.90 10.92
N LEU A 151 -1.66 9.53 10.59
CA LEU A 151 -1.91 10.04 9.23
C LEU A 151 -0.88 11.11 8.79
N SER A 152 -0.23 11.76 9.77
CA SER A 152 0.85 12.71 9.56
C SER A 152 2.25 12.08 9.55
N ASP A 153 2.37 10.74 9.54
CA ASP A 153 3.67 10.06 9.55
C ASP A 153 4.48 10.36 8.27
N SER A 154 5.79 10.53 8.45
CA SER A 154 6.74 10.79 7.36
C SER A 154 6.93 9.63 6.39
N TYR A 155 6.72 8.39 6.85
CA TYR A 155 6.88 7.19 6.03
C TYR A 155 5.56 6.87 5.33
N SER A 156 5.48 7.15 4.02
CA SER A 156 4.23 7.23 3.25
C SER A 156 3.35 5.99 3.27
N GLU A 157 3.91 4.80 3.49
CA GLU A 157 3.13 3.56 3.55
C GLU A 157 2.29 3.42 4.82
N ILE A 158 2.70 4.05 5.93
CA ILE A 158 1.92 4.06 7.18
C ILE A 158 0.61 4.83 7.02
N PRO A 159 0.59 6.12 6.61
CA PRO A 159 -0.65 6.84 6.44
C PRO A 159 -1.51 6.23 5.31
N GLU A 160 -0.90 5.63 4.28
CA GLU A 160 -1.63 4.88 3.23
C GLU A 160 -2.39 3.67 3.81
N LEU A 161 -1.71 2.84 4.60
CA LEU A 161 -2.33 1.70 5.31
C LEU A 161 -3.48 2.18 6.20
N LEU A 162 -3.25 3.26 6.96
CA LEU A 162 -4.21 3.77 7.92
C LEU A 162 -5.44 4.35 7.23
N GLN A 163 -5.25 5.17 6.20
CA GLN A 163 -6.32 5.83 5.48
C GLN A 163 -7.16 4.84 4.66
N ARG A 164 -6.54 3.90 3.96
CA ARG A 164 -7.27 3.02 3.03
C ARG A 164 -7.82 1.76 3.67
N LYS A 165 -7.20 1.27 4.76
CA LYS A 165 -7.53 -0.04 5.34
C LYS A 165 -8.01 0.03 6.78
N VAL A 166 -7.40 0.86 7.63
CA VAL A 166 -7.66 0.83 9.08
C VAL A 166 -8.80 1.75 9.49
N LEU A 167 -8.68 3.05 9.25
CA LEU A 167 -9.63 4.06 9.71
C LEU A 167 -11.04 3.90 9.11
N PRO A 168 -11.22 3.50 7.84
CA PRO A 168 -12.56 3.23 7.29
C PRO A 168 -13.33 2.16 8.06
N LYS A 169 -12.66 1.18 8.68
CA LYS A 169 -13.31 0.12 9.48
C LYS A 169 -13.97 0.65 10.75
N TYR A 170 -13.54 1.82 11.24
CA TYR A 170 -14.18 2.47 12.39
C TYR A 170 -15.47 3.19 12.01
N GLY A 171 -15.70 3.52 10.74
CA GLY A 171 -16.89 4.27 10.31
C GLY A 171 -17.09 5.59 11.06
N MET A 172 -18.35 5.92 11.36
CA MET A 172 -18.74 7.17 12.05
C MET A 172 -18.11 7.33 13.43
N GLN A 173 -17.64 6.26 14.05
CA GLN A 173 -16.98 6.28 15.35
C GLN A 173 -15.61 6.97 15.30
N ALA A 174 -14.97 7.04 14.12
CA ALA A 174 -13.73 7.80 13.94
C ALA A 174 -13.95 9.32 13.86
N LEU A 175 -15.17 9.77 13.56
CA LEU A 175 -15.45 11.17 13.19
C LEU A 175 -15.02 12.18 14.26
N HIS A 176 -15.28 11.89 15.53
CA HIS A 176 -14.90 12.78 16.63
C HIS A 176 -13.38 13.00 16.67
N GLU A 177 -12.61 11.91 16.61
CA GLU A 177 -11.16 11.99 16.70
C GLU A 177 -10.54 12.62 15.44
N LEU A 178 -11.10 12.34 14.26
CA LEU A 178 -10.72 12.99 13.00
C LEU A 178 -10.93 14.51 13.07
N ARG A 179 -12.11 14.98 13.49
CA ARG A 179 -12.41 16.41 13.62
C ARG A 179 -11.53 17.08 14.68
N LYS A 180 -11.32 16.42 15.81
CA LYS A 180 -10.50 16.93 16.92
C LYS A 180 -9.04 17.15 16.51
N GLN A 181 -8.50 16.30 15.64
CA GLN A 181 -7.12 16.39 15.18
C GLN A 181 -6.94 17.09 13.83
N LEU A 182 -8.03 17.53 13.18
CA LEU A 182 -7.95 18.25 11.91
C LEU A 182 -7.45 19.68 12.15
N ASP A 183 -6.32 20.02 11.54
CA ASP A 183 -5.84 21.39 11.44
C ASP A 183 -5.93 21.88 9.99
N LEU A 184 -6.72 22.92 9.72
CA LEU A 184 -6.83 23.51 8.38
C LEU A 184 -5.51 24.13 7.90
N GLN A 185 -4.63 24.54 8.83
CA GLN A 185 -3.28 25.03 8.51
C GLN A 185 -2.23 23.91 8.52
N GLY A 186 -2.66 22.66 8.68
CA GLY A 186 -1.81 21.48 8.74
C GLY A 186 -1.26 21.03 7.38
N GLY A 187 -0.73 19.82 7.33
CA GLY A 187 -0.08 19.27 6.13
C GLY A 187 -0.86 18.15 5.47
N LYS A 188 -0.15 17.27 4.74
CA LYS A 188 -0.73 16.06 4.12
C LYS A 188 -1.52 15.15 5.07
N GLY A 189 -1.17 15.10 6.36
CA GLY A 189 -1.95 14.33 7.33
C GLY A 189 -3.36 14.89 7.52
N ASP A 190 -3.48 16.22 7.54
CA ASP A 190 -4.76 16.92 7.70
C ASP A 190 -5.60 16.88 6.43
N ALA A 191 -4.96 16.92 5.25
CA ALA A 191 -5.61 16.59 3.98
C ALA A 191 -6.29 15.20 4.02
N ARG A 192 -5.58 14.17 4.52
CA ARG A 192 -6.16 12.82 4.68
C ARG A 192 -7.28 12.76 5.71
N ARG A 193 -7.16 13.51 6.82
CA ARG A 193 -8.24 13.64 7.80
C ARG A 193 -9.48 14.26 7.17
N LEU A 194 -9.31 15.29 6.35
CA LEU A 194 -10.40 15.95 5.63
C LEU A 194 -11.10 14.99 4.66
N GLU A 195 -10.34 14.22 3.87
CA GLU A 195 -10.89 13.16 3.00
C GLU A 195 -11.71 12.13 3.79
N LEU A 196 -11.15 11.60 4.88
CA LEU A 196 -11.86 10.64 5.73
C LEU A 196 -13.13 11.25 6.37
N ILE A 197 -13.10 12.52 6.77
CA ILE A 197 -14.29 13.21 7.28
C ILE A 197 -15.36 13.33 6.18
N HIS A 198 -14.96 13.68 4.97
CA HIS A 198 -15.86 13.76 3.83
C HIS A 198 -16.45 12.40 3.45
N ASP A 199 -15.66 11.34 3.43
CA ASP A 199 -16.16 9.99 3.14
C ASP A 199 -17.17 9.50 4.19
N LEU A 200 -17.09 9.99 5.44
CA LEU A 200 -18.03 9.66 6.51
C LEU A 200 -19.32 10.49 6.50
N LEU A 201 -19.23 11.77 6.13
CA LEU A 201 -20.34 12.73 6.21
C LEU A 201 -21.00 13.03 4.87
N GLU A 202 -20.33 12.68 3.77
CA GLU A 202 -20.74 12.98 2.40
C GLU A 202 -21.12 14.46 2.25
N GLU A 203 -22.34 14.75 1.78
CA GLU A 203 -22.86 16.11 1.56
C GLU A 203 -22.82 16.97 2.84
N SER A 204 -22.96 16.36 4.02
CA SER A 204 -22.92 17.10 5.29
C SER A 204 -21.54 17.69 5.62
N ALA A 205 -20.49 17.33 4.88
CA ALA A 205 -19.17 17.94 5.00
C ALA A 205 -18.97 19.18 4.11
N GLN A 206 -19.92 19.53 3.24
CA GLN A 206 -19.72 20.55 2.20
C GLN A 206 -19.27 21.90 2.77
N ASP A 207 -19.88 22.38 3.86
CA ASP A 207 -19.48 23.64 4.50
C ASP A 207 -18.02 23.61 5.00
N LEU A 208 -17.60 22.48 5.58
CA LEU A 208 -16.21 22.28 6.01
C LEU A 208 -15.25 22.26 4.82
N LEU A 209 -15.65 21.66 3.70
CA LEU A 209 -14.86 21.64 2.47
C LEU A 209 -14.71 23.05 1.88
N VAL A 210 -15.78 23.84 1.82
CA VAL A 210 -15.73 25.23 1.35
C VAL A 210 -14.81 26.07 2.25
N GLN A 211 -14.91 25.92 3.57
CA GLN A 211 -14.00 26.58 4.50
C GLN A 211 -12.55 26.16 4.27
N ALA A 212 -12.27 24.86 4.19
CA ALA A 212 -10.94 24.31 3.94
C ALA A 212 -10.35 24.76 2.59
N ALA A 213 -11.18 24.87 1.55
CA ALA A 213 -10.79 25.34 0.22
C ALA A 213 -10.49 26.86 0.16
N THR A 214 -11.00 27.62 1.13
CA THR A 214 -10.82 29.08 1.19
C THR A 214 -9.64 29.45 2.09
N GLU A 215 -9.59 28.85 3.28
CA GLU A 215 -8.69 29.27 4.37
C GLU A 215 -7.52 28.31 4.58
N GLY A 216 -7.59 27.08 4.07
CA GLY A 216 -6.62 26.03 4.38
C GLY A 216 -5.21 26.24 3.82
N SER A 217 -4.26 25.49 4.37
CA SER A 217 -2.91 25.35 3.83
C SER A 217 -2.94 24.79 2.40
N THR A 218 -1.83 24.86 1.64
CA THR A 218 -1.83 24.36 0.24
C THR A 218 -2.27 22.89 0.13
N ASP A 219 -1.83 22.03 1.06
CA ASP A 219 -2.20 20.60 1.06
C ASP A 219 -3.69 20.40 1.37
N VAL A 220 -4.21 21.07 2.41
CA VAL A 220 -5.61 20.98 2.83
C VAL A 220 -6.54 21.60 1.77
N ARG A 221 -6.15 22.77 1.25
CA ARG A 221 -6.91 23.53 0.25
C ARG A 221 -7.02 22.77 -1.07
N SER A 222 -5.93 22.22 -1.59
CA SER A 222 -5.96 21.43 -2.82
C SER A 222 -6.86 20.20 -2.68
N THR A 223 -6.77 19.51 -1.54
CA THR A 223 -7.64 18.37 -1.23
C THR A 223 -9.11 18.76 -1.16
N ALA A 224 -9.43 19.83 -0.43
CA ALA A 224 -10.80 20.34 -0.34
C ALA A 224 -11.37 20.70 -1.72
N ILE A 225 -10.60 21.37 -2.57
CA ILE A 225 -11.01 21.72 -3.94
C ILE A 225 -11.32 20.47 -4.77
N MET A 226 -10.47 19.43 -4.70
CA MET A 226 -10.74 18.17 -5.41
C MET A 226 -12.04 17.52 -4.94
N LEU A 227 -12.29 17.47 -3.63
CA LEU A 227 -13.52 16.91 -3.07
C LEU A 227 -14.77 17.72 -3.43
N LEU A 228 -14.64 19.04 -3.60
CA LEU A 228 -15.73 19.90 -4.04
C LEU A 228 -16.20 19.59 -5.47
N GLY A 229 -15.40 18.89 -6.28
CA GLY A 229 -15.78 18.40 -7.62
C GLY A 229 -16.95 17.41 -7.63
N ARG A 230 -17.45 16.97 -6.48
CA ARG A 230 -18.69 16.17 -6.36
C ARG A 230 -19.97 17.03 -6.27
N TYR A 231 -19.85 18.35 -6.15
CA TYR A 231 -20.98 19.25 -5.95
C TYR A 231 -21.07 20.25 -7.10
N GLU A 232 -22.05 20.06 -7.99
CA GLU A 232 -22.30 20.97 -9.12
C GLU A 232 -22.53 22.43 -8.67
N SER A 233 -23.09 22.63 -7.47
CA SER A 233 -23.29 23.96 -6.88
C SER A 233 -22.00 24.75 -6.66
N GLN A 234 -20.83 24.10 -6.74
CA GLN A 234 -19.52 24.69 -6.51
C GLN A 234 -18.74 24.96 -7.80
N GLU A 235 -19.36 24.75 -8.97
CA GLU A 235 -18.71 24.95 -10.28
C GLU A 235 -18.06 26.34 -10.41
N GLU A 236 -18.78 27.41 -10.09
CA GLU A 236 -18.27 28.79 -10.20
C GLU A 236 -17.03 29.00 -9.31
N PHE A 237 -17.06 28.49 -8.07
CA PHE A 237 -15.90 28.55 -7.18
C PHE A 237 -14.71 27.77 -7.77
N LEU A 238 -14.93 26.57 -8.31
CA LEU A 238 -13.88 25.76 -8.92
C LEU A 238 -13.27 26.42 -10.16
N LEU A 239 -14.08 27.11 -10.97
CA LEU A 239 -13.61 27.90 -12.10
C LEU A 239 -12.71 29.05 -11.63
N GLU A 240 -13.06 29.75 -10.54
CA GLU A 240 -12.18 30.75 -9.93
C GLU A 240 -10.87 30.15 -9.43
N GLN A 241 -10.91 28.96 -8.79
CA GLN A 241 -9.72 28.27 -8.30
C GLN A 241 -8.79 27.85 -9.44
N ALA A 242 -9.32 27.61 -10.64
CA ALA A 242 -8.53 27.30 -11.83
C ALA A 242 -7.64 28.47 -12.29
N ASP A 243 -7.85 29.69 -11.78
CA ASP A 243 -7.02 30.87 -12.06
C ASP A 243 -6.08 31.26 -10.90
N ASP A 244 -5.98 30.43 -9.85
CA ASP A 244 -5.11 30.70 -8.70
C ASP A 244 -3.63 30.81 -9.10
N LYS A 245 -2.86 31.62 -8.37
CA LYS A 245 -1.42 31.82 -8.61
C LYS A 245 -0.62 30.54 -8.36
N LYS A 246 -1.04 29.70 -7.42
CA LYS A 246 -0.37 28.45 -7.05
C LYS A 246 -0.75 27.33 -8.03
N LYS A 247 0.28 26.68 -8.60
CA LYS A 247 0.14 25.57 -9.55
C LYS A 247 -0.69 24.41 -8.97
N ASP A 248 -0.45 24.05 -7.72
CA ASP A 248 -1.11 22.92 -7.05
C ASP A 248 -2.61 23.16 -6.88
N ILE A 249 -3.02 24.41 -6.64
CA ILE A 249 -4.43 24.81 -6.52
C ILE A 249 -5.13 24.72 -7.88
N ARG A 250 -4.49 25.21 -8.96
CA ARG A 250 -5.03 25.05 -10.31
C ARG A 250 -5.16 23.59 -10.71
N ALA A 251 -4.17 22.75 -10.40
CA ALA A 251 -4.20 21.32 -10.68
C ALA A 251 -5.36 20.60 -9.95
N ALA A 252 -5.59 20.95 -8.68
CA ALA A 252 -6.74 20.47 -7.91
C ALA A 252 -8.06 20.92 -8.52
N ALA A 253 -8.17 22.20 -8.94
CA ALA A 253 -9.36 22.73 -9.59
C ALA A 253 -9.66 22.03 -10.92
N TYR A 254 -8.65 21.78 -11.75
CA TYR A 254 -8.83 21.01 -12.98
C TYR A 254 -9.32 19.59 -12.71
N THR A 255 -8.79 18.93 -11.68
CA THR A 255 -9.26 17.59 -11.26
C THR A 255 -10.71 17.61 -10.78
N ALA A 256 -11.13 18.66 -10.07
CA ALA A 256 -12.51 18.83 -9.65
C ALA A 256 -13.45 19.10 -10.85
N LEU A 257 -13.02 19.96 -11.78
CA LEU A 257 -13.76 20.28 -13.00
C LEU A 257 -13.91 19.06 -13.93
N SER A 258 -12.90 18.18 -14.00
CA SER A 258 -13.02 16.96 -14.80
C SER A 258 -14.02 15.96 -14.25
N ALA A 259 -14.25 15.98 -12.93
CA ALA A 259 -15.29 15.19 -12.27
C ALA A 259 -16.71 15.75 -12.55
N LEU A 260 -16.87 17.08 -12.59
CA LEU A 260 -18.14 17.73 -12.93
C LEU A 260 -18.52 17.54 -14.41
N ALA A 261 -17.55 17.70 -15.31
CA ALA A 261 -17.72 17.50 -16.76
C ALA A 261 -18.89 18.27 -17.43
N THR A 262 -19.26 19.43 -16.87
CA THR A 262 -20.20 20.41 -17.46
C THR A 262 -19.54 21.17 -18.62
N ASP A 263 -20.34 21.80 -19.49
CA ASP A 263 -19.82 22.53 -20.66
C ASP A 263 -18.75 23.58 -20.29
N LYS A 264 -18.99 24.37 -19.23
CA LYS A 264 -18.01 25.37 -18.74
C LYS A 264 -16.73 24.71 -18.22
N ALA A 265 -16.86 23.61 -17.48
CA ALA A 265 -15.72 22.86 -16.97
C ALA A 265 -14.88 22.26 -18.11
N LEU A 266 -15.55 21.68 -19.12
CA LEU A 266 -14.89 21.15 -20.32
C LEU A 266 -14.16 22.26 -21.08
N ASP A 267 -14.78 23.42 -21.25
CA ASP A 267 -14.14 24.57 -21.91
C ASP A 267 -12.92 25.08 -21.13
N ARG A 268 -13.00 25.12 -19.79
CA ARG A 268 -11.85 25.50 -18.97
C ARG A 268 -10.71 24.49 -19.05
N LEU A 269 -11.01 23.19 -19.13
CA LEU A 269 -10.03 22.12 -19.33
C LEU A 269 -9.38 22.17 -20.72
N LYS A 270 -10.15 22.45 -21.78
CA LYS A 270 -9.63 22.70 -23.14
C LYS A 270 -8.61 23.85 -23.11
N GLN A 271 -8.98 24.98 -22.52
CA GLN A 271 -8.08 26.14 -22.38
C GLN A 271 -6.80 25.82 -21.60
N ALA A 272 -6.91 25.01 -20.54
CA ALA A 272 -5.77 24.61 -19.73
C ALA A 272 -4.81 23.70 -20.53
N LEU A 273 -5.33 22.67 -21.21
CA LEU A 273 -4.55 21.71 -21.98
C LEU A 273 -3.84 22.35 -23.17
N PHE A 274 -4.52 23.25 -23.88
CA PHE A 274 -3.97 23.92 -25.07
C PHE A 274 -3.14 25.17 -24.71
N GLY A 275 -3.13 25.56 -23.43
CA GLY A 275 -2.48 26.76 -22.93
C GLY A 275 -1.18 26.52 -22.16
N LYS A 276 -0.91 27.41 -21.19
CA LYS A 276 0.30 27.41 -20.37
C LYS A 276 0.30 26.33 -19.28
N ASP A 277 -0.88 25.88 -18.86
CA ASP A 277 -1.07 24.89 -17.78
C ASP A 277 -1.19 23.46 -18.31
N ARG A 278 -0.74 23.23 -19.56
CA ARG A 278 -0.84 21.96 -20.27
C ARG A 278 -0.37 20.78 -19.44
N ASP A 279 0.75 20.90 -18.74
CA ASP A 279 1.36 19.83 -17.95
C ASP A 279 0.49 19.38 -16.75
N ILE A 280 -0.28 20.29 -16.14
CA ILE A 280 -1.20 19.95 -15.06
C ILE A 280 -2.62 19.64 -15.53
N ALA A 281 -2.94 19.91 -16.80
CA ALA A 281 -4.24 19.60 -17.39
C ALA A 281 -4.31 18.18 -17.98
N VAL A 282 -3.17 17.54 -18.30
CA VAL A 282 -3.12 16.20 -18.91
C VAL A 282 -3.91 15.17 -18.12
N ILE A 283 -3.64 15.03 -16.81
CA ILE A 283 -4.30 14.02 -15.96
C ILE A 283 -5.79 14.32 -15.82
N PRO A 284 -6.23 15.55 -15.45
CA PRO A 284 -7.65 15.89 -15.42
C PRO A 284 -8.41 15.58 -16.71
N VAL A 285 -7.85 15.91 -17.88
CA VAL A 285 -8.47 15.60 -19.18
C VAL A 285 -8.53 14.10 -19.42
N ARG A 286 -7.47 13.36 -19.06
CA ARG A 286 -7.45 11.90 -19.16
C ARG A 286 -8.54 11.24 -18.32
N GLU A 287 -8.77 11.71 -17.11
CA GLU A 287 -9.79 11.13 -16.21
C GLU A 287 -11.23 11.60 -16.56
N CYS A 288 -11.38 12.72 -17.31
CA CYS A 288 -12.69 13.27 -17.67
C CYS A 288 -13.49 12.36 -18.60
N ARG A 289 -14.71 11.97 -18.26
CA ARG A 289 -15.51 11.00 -19.04
C ARG A 289 -16.17 11.56 -20.31
N SER A 290 -15.95 12.82 -20.66
CA SER A 290 -16.58 13.45 -21.82
C SER A 290 -15.96 13.01 -23.15
N ASP A 291 -16.77 12.40 -24.02
CA ASP A 291 -16.38 12.04 -25.39
C ASP A 291 -16.17 13.29 -26.27
N GLU A 292 -16.90 14.38 -26.00
CA GLU A 292 -16.74 15.63 -26.75
C GLU A 292 -15.36 16.27 -26.51
N LEU A 293 -14.91 16.25 -25.25
CA LEU A 293 -13.57 16.71 -24.91
C LEU A 293 -12.52 15.83 -25.58
N ALA A 294 -12.66 14.50 -25.52
CA ALA A 294 -11.76 13.58 -26.20
C ALA A 294 -11.70 13.85 -27.72
N LYS A 295 -12.85 14.05 -28.37
CA LYS A 295 -12.93 14.43 -29.79
C LYS A 295 -12.18 15.74 -30.07
N THR A 296 -12.40 16.77 -29.24
CA THR A 296 -11.70 18.06 -29.40
C THR A 296 -10.18 17.90 -29.32
N VAL A 297 -9.70 17.10 -28.36
CA VAL A 297 -8.26 16.80 -28.22
C VAL A 297 -7.72 16.04 -29.42
N ILE A 298 -8.49 15.10 -29.97
CA ILE A 298 -8.12 14.35 -31.19
C ILE A 298 -8.00 15.31 -32.38
N ASP A 299 -8.97 16.20 -32.57
CA ASP A 299 -8.98 17.16 -33.68
C ASP A 299 -7.78 18.13 -33.59
N GLU A 300 -7.46 18.62 -32.39
CA GLU A 300 -6.28 19.46 -32.15
C GLU A 300 -4.96 18.68 -32.32
N ALA A 301 -4.92 17.41 -31.91
CA ALA A 301 -3.76 16.55 -32.13
C ALA A 301 -3.52 16.26 -33.62
N ASP A 302 -4.57 16.06 -34.43
CA ASP A 302 -4.44 15.88 -35.87
C ASP A 302 -3.94 17.16 -36.55
N GLN A 303 -4.45 18.32 -36.17
CA GLN A 303 -3.95 19.61 -36.66
C GLN A 303 -2.46 19.81 -36.30
N LEU A 304 -2.08 19.48 -35.07
CA LEU A 304 -0.71 19.57 -34.60
C LEU A 304 0.22 18.60 -35.34
N LEU A 305 -0.26 17.38 -35.62
CA LEU A 305 0.46 16.37 -36.40
C LEU A 305 0.73 16.85 -37.84
N ARG A 306 -0.25 17.49 -38.49
CA ARG A 306 -0.07 18.09 -39.82
C ARG A 306 0.99 19.18 -39.81
N ARG A 307 0.99 20.03 -38.77
CA ARG A 307 2.02 21.06 -38.58
C ARG A 307 3.39 20.46 -38.33
N LEU A 308 3.48 19.43 -37.48
CA LEU A 308 4.71 18.70 -37.20
C LEU A 308 5.29 18.04 -38.46
N SER A 309 4.42 17.54 -39.35
CA SER A 309 4.84 16.96 -40.63
C SER A 309 5.39 18.00 -41.60
N ALA A 310 4.96 19.26 -41.50
CA ALA A 310 5.33 20.33 -42.43
C ALA A 310 6.40 21.30 -41.89
N CYS A 311 6.72 21.24 -40.59
CA CYS A 311 7.63 22.18 -39.95
C CYS A 311 9.11 21.88 -40.23
N ALA A 312 9.96 22.88 -40.01
CA ALA A 312 11.41 22.69 -39.98
C ALA A 312 11.85 22.01 -38.67
N ALA A 313 13.03 21.36 -38.68
CA ALA A 313 13.52 20.53 -37.57
C ALA A 313 13.70 21.31 -36.24
N ASN A 314 13.94 22.62 -36.30
CA ASN A 314 14.08 23.49 -35.13
C ASN A 314 12.76 23.78 -34.40
N GLU A 315 11.61 23.66 -35.08
CA GLU A 315 10.28 23.85 -34.48
C GLU A 315 9.65 22.53 -34.02
N ALA A 316 10.17 21.40 -34.50
CA ALA A 316 9.67 20.06 -34.24
C ALA A 316 9.65 19.69 -32.75
N GLU A 317 10.67 20.09 -31.98
CA GLU A 317 10.80 19.71 -30.56
C GLU A 317 9.62 20.24 -29.72
N LYS A 318 9.27 21.52 -29.91
CA LYS A 318 8.15 22.16 -29.19
C LYS A 318 6.81 21.54 -29.58
N LEU A 319 6.60 21.27 -30.87
CA LEU A 319 5.38 20.65 -31.38
C LEU A 319 5.29 19.19 -30.92
N SER A 320 6.41 18.46 -30.86
CA SER A 320 6.49 17.09 -30.33
C SER A 320 6.09 17.06 -28.86
N ALA A 321 6.59 17.98 -28.03
CA ALA A 321 6.21 18.08 -26.62
C ALA A 321 4.71 18.45 -26.43
N GLN A 322 4.12 19.21 -27.35
CA GLN A 322 2.68 19.48 -27.37
C GLN A 322 1.88 18.23 -27.71
N LEU A 323 2.28 17.52 -28.75
CA LEU A 323 1.65 16.27 -29.17
C LEU A 323 1.72 15.23 -28.05
N GLN A 324 2.85 15.15 -27.33
CA GLN A 324 3.01 14.27 -26.19
C GLN A 324 1.90 14.47 -25.15
N ALA A 325 1.65 15.71 -24.74
CA ALA A 325 0.64 16.02 -23.74
C ALA A 325 -0.77 15.61 -24.21
N TYR A 326 -1.07 15.83 -25.49
CA TYR A 326 -2.37 15.45 -26.06
C TYR A 326 -2.53 13.94 -26.10
N LEU A 327 -1.52 13.20 -26.54
CA LEU A 327 -1.52 11.73 -26.54
C LEU A 327 -1.69 11.16 -25.11
N HIS A 328 -0.96 11.70 -24.13
CA HIS A 328 -1.11 11.28 -22.73
C HIS A 328 -2.50 11.56 -22.17
N SER A 329 -3.14 12.65 -22.61
CA SER A 329 -4.52 12.97 -22.20
C SER A 329 -5.56 12.06 -22.84
N LEU A 330 -5.20 11.34 -23.92
CA LEU A 330 -6.05 10.36 -24.60
C LEU A 330 -5.83 8.92 -24.10
N THR A 331 -4.85 8.67 -23.23
CA THR A 331 -4.60 7.35 -22.65
C THR A 331 -5.85 6.80 -21.96
N GLY A 332 -6.22 5.55 -22.27
CA GLY A 332 -7.42 4.89 -21.76
C GLY A 332 -8.74 5.30 -22.44
N LYS A 333 -8.75 6.27 -23.37
CA LYS A 333 -9.96 6.65 -24.12
C LYS A 333 -10.26 5.65 -25.23
N ARG A 334 -11.47 5.07 -25.19
CA ARG A 334 -11.96 4.16 -26.24
C ARG A 334 -12.76 4.88 -27.32
N HIS A 335 -12.22 5.99 -27.84
CA HIS A 335 -12.87 6.77 -28.89
C HIS A 335 -12.30 6.37 -30.27
N PRO A 336 -13.14 6.06 -31.29
CA PRO A 336 -12.66 5.62 -32.61
C PRO A 336 -11.67 6.58 -33.29
N GLY A 337 -11.81 7.88 -33.04
CA GLY A 337 -10.90 8.89 -33.57
C GLY A 337 -9.46 8.77 -33.08
N VAL A 338 -9.20 8.12 -31.94
CA VAL A 338 -7.83 7.87 -31.45
C VAL A 338 -7.09 6.93 -32.40
N LEU A 339 -7.76 5.88 -32.88
CA LEU A 339 -7.16 4.95 -33.84
C LEU A 339 -6.81 5.66 -35.14
N GLU A 340 -7.72 6.48 -35.68
CA GLU A 340 -7.47 7.21 -36.93
C GLU A 340 -6.36 8.24 -36.79
N LEU A 341 -6.27 8.93 -35.65
CA LEU A 341 -5.14 9.80 -35.33
C LEU A 341 -3.81 9.04 -35.32
N LEU A 342 -3.76 7.88 -34.64
CA LEU A 342 -2.54 7.06 -34.56
C LEU A 342 -2.15 6.48 -35.91
N LYS A 343 -3.11 6.05 -36.74
CA LYS A 343 -2.87 5.63 -38.12
C LYS A 343 -2.28 6.77 -38.94
N SER A 344 -2.84 7.97 -38.86
CA SER A 344 -2.33 9.17 -39.53
C SER A 344 -0.88 9.47 -39.09
N LEU A 345 -0.62 9.41 -37.78
CA LEU A 345 0.68 9.67 -37.18
C LEU A 345 1.75 8.69 -37.68
N PHE A 346 1.49 7.38 -37.61
CA PHE A 346 2.44 6.37 -38.03
C PHE A 346 2.51 6.17 -39.55
N SER A 347 1.56 6.70 -40.33
CA SER A 347 1.66 6.71 -41.79
C SER A 347 2.59 7.82 -42.30
N SER A 348 2.83 8.88 -41.51
CA SER A 348 3.72 9.98 -41.87
C SER A 348 5.16 9.74 -41.39
N GLN A 349 6.03 9.25 -42.27
CA GLN A 349 7.46 9.06 -41.93
C GLN A 349 8.13 10.35 -41.45
N GLN A 350 7.72 11.50 -41.98
CA GLN A 350 8.28 12.79 -41.59
C GLN A 350 7.85 13.18 -40.18
N ALA A 351 6.56 13.00 -39.82
CA ALA A 351 6.10 13.19 -38.46
C ALA A 351 6.90 12.32 -37.48
N VAL A 352 7.06 11.03 -37.78
CA VAL A 352 7.80 10.10 -36.92
C VAL A 352 9.26 10.48 -36.76
N ARG A 353 9.91 11.04 -37.78
CA ARG A 353 11.29 11.56 -37.66
C ARG A 353 11.38 12.83 -36.80
N HIS A 354 10.35 13.66 -36.81
CA HIS A 354 10.31 14.90 -36.04
C HIS A 354 9.88 14.70 -34.57
N MET A 355 9.25 13.58 -34.25
CA MET A 355 8.91 13.22 -32.87
C MET A 355 10.13 12.77 -32.08
N THR A 356 10.20 13.17 -30.81
CA THR A 356 11.15 12.58 -29.85
C THR A 356 10.78 11.13 -29.52
N GLU A 357 11.74 10.35 -29.05
CA GLU A 357 11.52 8.94 -28.71
C GLU A 357 10.39 8.70 -27.70
N PRO A 358 10.26 9.47 -26.60
CA PRO A 358 9.14 9.29 -25.66
C PRO A 358 7.76 9.48 -26.30
N VAL A 359 7.63 10.34 -27.31
CA VAL A 359 6.35 10.57 -27.99
C VAL A 359 6.00 9.41 -28.90
N GLN A 360 7.00 8.81 -29.54
CA GLN A 360 6.84 7.61 -30.36
C GLN A 360 6.41 6.41 -29.50
N GLU A 361 7.04 6.23 -28.34
CA GLU A 361 6.67 5.20 -27.36
C GLU A 361 5.23 5.43 -26.86
N THR A 362 4.89 6.66 -26.43
CA THR A 362 3.53 6.99 -25.99
C THR A 362 2.47 6.68 -27.06
N ALA A 363 2.73 7.03 -28.32
CA ALA A 363 1.81 6.75 -29.42
C ALA A 363 1.67 5.24 -29.68
N ALA A 364 2.76 4.49 -29.55
CA ALA A 364 2.77 3.04 -29.72
C ALA A 364 2.04 2.32 -28.58
N ASP A 365 2.25 2.75 -27.34
CA ASP A 365 1.54 2.23 -26.16
C ASP A 365 0.05 2.54 -26.25
N LEU A 366 -0.31 3.76 -26.63
CA LEU A 366 -1.71 4.15 -26.84
C LEU A 366 -2.39 3.28 -27.91
N LEU A 367 -1.65 2.90 -28.97
CA LEU A 367 -2.18 2.02 -30.01
C LEU A 367 -2.49 0.61 -29.47
N LEU A 368 -1.62 0.08 -28.60
CA LEU A 368 -1.82 -1.22 -27.95
C LEU A 368 -2.94 -1.19 -26.90
N ASP A 369 -3.08 -0.07 -26.18
CA ASP A 369 -4.11 0.14 -25.15
C ASP A 369 -5.54 0.14 -25.70
N LEU A 370 -5.72 0.46 -26.99
CA LEU A 370 -7.04 0.44 -27.63
C LEU A 370 -7.68 -0.96 -27.61
N ARG A 371 -6.86 -2.03 -27.68
CA ARG A 371 -7.32 -3.45 -27.69
C ARG A 371 -8.41 -3.70 -28.75
N LEU A 372 -8.27 -3.09 -29.92
CA LEU A 372 -9.17 -3.26 -31.07
C LEU A 372 -8.47 -4.11 -32.16
N PRO A 373 -9.17 -5.05 -32.82
CA PRO A 373 -8.58 -5.86 -33.88
C PRO A 373 -7.96 -5.04 -35.01
N GLU A 374 -8.57 -3.91 -35.38
CA GLU A 374 -8.06 -3.00 -36.40
C GLU A 374 -6.80 -2.25 -35.95
N ALA A 375 -6.69 -1.96 -34.65
CA ALA A 375 -5.51 -1.33 -34.06
C ALA A 375 -4.34 -2.32 -34.02
N ASP A 376 -4.59 -3.55 -33.56
CA ASP A 376 -3.58 -4.61 -33.54
C ASP A 376 -3.11 -4.96 -34.97
N ALA A 377 -4.04 -5.08 -35.93
CA ALA A 377 -3.70 -5.33 -37.34
C ALA A 377 -2.81 -4.22 -37.92
N PHE A 378 -3.07 -2.95 -37.57
CA PHE A 378 -2.21 -1.84 -37.99
C PHE A 378 -0.85 -1.86 -37.28
N ALA A 379 -0.82 -2.08 -35.97
CA ALA A 379 0.40 -2.14 -35.16
C ALA A 379 1.38 -3.22 -35.65
N VAL A 380 0.87 -4.37 -36.11
CA VAL A 380 1.66 -5.43 -36.74
C VAL A 380 2.49 -4.90 -37.91
N THR A 381 1.98 -3.94 -38.69
CA THR A 381 2.66 -3.41 -39.89
C THR A 381 3.75 -2.38 -39.60
N LEU A 382 3.90 -1.91 -38.36
CA LEU A 382 4.80 -0.80 -38.01
C LEU A 382 6.28 -1.15 -38.01
N ASP A 383 6.62 -2.43 -37.96
CA ASP A 383 8.01 -2.85 -37.81
C ASP A 383 8.84 -2.67 -39.09
N GLU A 384 8.30 -2.99 -40.26
CA GLU A 384 9.02 -2.86 -41.54
C GLU A 384 9.34 -1.39 -41.94
N PRO A 385 8.36 -0.45 -41.94
CA PRO A 385 8.59 0.90 -42.43
C PRO A 385 9.62 1.69 -41.61
N TYR A 386 9.74 1.35 -40.32
CA TYR A 386 10.59 2.05 -39.36
C TYR A 386 11.84 1.27 -38.98
N LYS A 387 12.34 0.40 -39.88
CA LYS A 387 13.59 -0.36 -39.69
C LYS A 387 13.61 -1.11 -38.35
N ARG A 388 12.49 -1.72 -37.98
CA ARG A 388 12.26 -2.50 -36.75
C ARG A 388 12.30 -1.68 -35.45
N ARG A 389 12.15 -0.35 -35.50
CA ARG A 389 12.04 0.48 -34.30
C ARG A 389 10.84 0.10 -33.43
N PHE A 390 9.69 -0.16 -34.06
CA PHE A 390 8.45 -0.55 -33.37
C PHE A 390 8.24 -2.06 -33.34
N ILE A 391 9.31 -2.85 -33.38
CA ILE A 391 9.22 -4.31 -33.38
C ILE A 391 8.57 -4.85 -32.11
N GLY A 392 8.78 -4.20 -30.96
CA GLY A 392 8.13 -4.56 -29.69
C GLY A 392 6.62 -4.40 -29.75
N THR A 393 6.15 -3.25 -30.23
CA THR A 393 4.73 -2.96 -30.44
C THR A 393 4.10 -3.91 -31.46
N SER A 394 4.79 -4.12 -32.58
CA SER A 394 4.36 -5.06 -33.63
C SER A 394 4.24 -6.48 -33.09
N PHE A 395 5.21 -6.95 -32.28
CA PHE A 395 5.18 -8.26 -31.64
C PHE A 395 4.00 -8.42 -30.67
N GLN A 396 3.77 -7.44 -29.80
CA GLN A 396 2.66 -7.48 -28.84
C GLN A 396 1.29 -7.50 -29.54
N ALA A 397 1.13 -6.74 -30.62
CA ALA A 397 -0.07 -6.77 -31.43
C ALA A 397 -0.22 -8.09 -32.20
N ALA A 398 0.86 -8.60 -32.80
CA ALA A 398 0.87 -9.88 -33.51
C ALA A 398 0.48 -11.04 -32.60
N ALA A 399 0.94 -11.03 -31.34
CA ALA A 399 0.60 -12.05 -30.36
C ALA A 399 -0.92 -12.14 -30.07
N ARG A 400 -1.67 -11.06 -30.29
CA ARG A 400 -3.13 -11.02 -30.10
C ARG A 400 -3.92 -11.50 -31.33
N VAL A 401 -3.38 -11.32 -32.54
CA VAL A 401 -4.10 -11.56 -33.80
C VAL A 401 -3.61 -12.77 -34.60
N MET A 402 -2.39 -13.24 -34.37
CA MET A 402 -1.77 -14.36 -35.09
C MET A 402 -1.79 -15.65 -34.26
N SER A 403 -1.70 -16.79 -34.95
CA SER A 403 -1.40 -18.07 -34.28
C SER A 403 0.05 -18.12 -33.79
N ALA A 404 0.33 -19.00 -32.82
CA ALA A 404 1.67 -19.17 -32.26
C ALA A 404 2.73 -19.53 -33.32
N SER A 405 2.35 -20.34 -34.31
CA SER A 405 3.25 -20.71 -35.43
C SER A 405 3.54 -19.52 -36.32
N GLU A 406 2.54 -18.72 -36.69
CA GLU A 406 2.74 -17.51 -37.50
C GLU A 406 3.59 -16.47 -36.77
N LEU A 407 3.39 -16.33 -35.47
CA LEU A 407 4.19 -15.46 -34.61
C LEU A 407 5.67 -15.89 -34.60
N TYR A 408 5.92 -17.21 -34.49
CA TYR A 408 7.29 -17.74 -34.58
C TYR A 408 7.92 -17.45 -35.95
N GLU A 409 7.26 -17.82 -37.05
CA GLU A 409 7.81 -17.64 -38.40
C GLU A 409 8.17 -16.17 -38.70
N ARG A 410 7.38 -15.23 -38.20
CA ARG A 410 7.62 -13.80 -38.41
C ARG A 410 8.78 -13.26 -37.58
N TYR A 411 8.82 -13.50 -36.27
CA TYR A 411 9.74 -12.82 -35.36
C TYR A 411 11.00 -13.61 -35.00
N ALA A 412 10.95 -14.95 -35.02
CA ALA A 412 12.11 -15.79 -34.69
C ALA A 412 13.35 -15.51 -35.56
N PRO A 413 13.24 -15.32 -36.89
CA PRO A 413 14.40 -15.00 -37.74
C PRO A 413 15.11 -13.70 -37.31
N MET A 414 14.37 -12.75 -36.72
CA MET A 414 14.91 -11.46 -36.32
C MET A 414 15.81 -11.54 -35.08
N LEU A 415 15.73 -12.63 -34.31
CA LEU A 415 16.57 -12.85 -33.12
C LEU A 415 17.89 -13.56 -33.40
N GLN A 416 18.05 -14.13 -34.61
CA GLN A 416 19.24 -14.90 -34.98
C GLN A 416 20.50 -14.04 -35.09
N ASP A 417 20.36 -12.77 -35.49
CA ASP A 417 21.46 -11.79 -35.48
C ASP A 417 21.28 -10.78 -34.34
N GLY A 418 21.72 -11.17 -33.13
CA GLY A 418 21.59 -10.39 -31.90
C GLY A 418 22.31 -9.03 -31.89
N ARG A 419 23.05 -8.67 -32.94
CA ARG A 419 23.71 -7.36 -33.06
C ARG A 419 22.79 -6.28 -33.61
N GLN A 420 21.71 -6.65 -34.29
CA GLN A 420 20.78 -5.69 -34.88
C GLN A 420 19.93 -4.99 -33.82
N ALA A 421 19.61 -3.71 -34.03
CA ALA A 421 18.82 -2.91 -33.09
C ALA A 421 17.42 -3.52 -32.85
N GLY A 422 16.77 -4.01 -33.92
CA GLY A 422 15.47 -4.69 -33.80
C GLY A 422 15.54 -5.98 -32.97
N ALA A 423 16.63 -6.74 -33.06
CA ALA A 423 16.82 -7.94 -32.23
C ALA A 423 16.93 -7.58 -30.74
N LYS A 424 17.65 -6.51 -30.41
CA LYS A 424 17.78 -6.01 -29.02
C LYS A 424 16.45 -5.53 -28.47
N GLU A 425 15.68 -4.79 -29.28
CA GLU A 425 14.38 -4.25 -28.87
C GLU A 425 13.34 -5.35 -28.69
N LEU A 426 13.31 -6.35 -29.57
CA LEU A 426 12.45 -7.52 -29.42
C LEU A 426 12.79 -8.32 -28.17
N ARG A 427 14.10 -8.53 -27.87
CA ARG A 427 14.53 -9.16 -26.61
C ARG A 427 14.14 -8.35 -25.38
N ARG A 428 14.31 -7.02 -25.42
CA ARG A 428 13.88 -6.12 -24.35
C ARG A 428 12.38 -6.27 -24.12
N THR A 429 11.59 -6.26 -25.18
CA THR A 429 10.13 -6.43 -25.10
C THR A 429 9.77 -7.78 -24.45
N LEU A 430 10.37 -8.87 -24.91
CA LEU A 430 10.15 -10.21 -24.35
C LEU A 430 10.52 -10.34 -22.88
N ASN A 431 11.56 -9.62 -22.41
CA ASN A 431 12.00 -9.65 -21.01
C ASN A 431 11.21 -8.71 -20.09
N VAL A 432 10.64 -7.62 -20.62
CA VAL A 432 9.83 -6.67 -19.84
C VAL A 432 8.42 -7.21 -19.58
N LEU A 433 7.90 -8.02 -20.50
CA LEU A 433 6.58 -8.64 -20.34
C LEU A 433 6.64 -9.71 -19.25
N SER A 434 5.89 -9.51 -18.16
CA SER A 434 5.79 -10.52 -17.10
C SER A 434 5.06 -11.77 -17.62
N PRO A 435 5.19 -12.93 -16.93
CA PRO A 435 4.41 -14.11 -17.26
C PRO A 435 2.89 -13.85 -17.28
N ASP A 436 2.41 -12.96 -16.41
CA ASP A 436 1.01 -12.55 -16.33
C ASP A 436 0.60 -11.66 -17.51
N ASP A 437 1.46 -10.70 -17.89
CA ASP A 437 1.23 -9.84 -19.07
C ASP A 437 1.17 -10.67 -20.36
N LEU A 438 2.04 -11.67 -20.49
CA LEU A 438 2.05 -12.58 -21.65
C LEU A 438 0.81 -13.47 -21.71
N THR A 439 0.33 -13.91 -20.55
CA THR A 439 -0.91 -14.69 -20.41
C THR A 439 -2.12 -13.87 -20.84
N GLU A 440 -2.17 -12.59 -20.44
CA GLU A 440 -3.23 -11.68 -20.85
C GLU A 440 -3.15 -11.32 -22.35
N LEU A 441 -1.94 -11.04 -22.85
CA LEU A 441 -1.66 -10.72 -24.26
C LEU A 441 -2.02 -11.86 -25.21
N LEU A 442 -1.82 -13.11 -24.80
CA LEU A 442 -2.19 -14.31 -25.58
C LEU A 442 -3.69 -14.68 -25.44
N GLY A 443 -4.52 -13.74 -25.00
CA GLY A 443 -5.99 -13.86 -24.98
C GLY A 443 -6.54 -14.55 -23.74
N GLY A 444 -5.91 -14.35 -22.58
CA GLY A 444 -6.33 -15.01 -21.32
C GLY A 444 -6.10 -16.52 -21.34
N ARG A 445 -5.29 -17.00 -22.27
CA ARG A 445 -4.82 -18.38 -22.28
C ARG A 445 -3.62 -18.42 -21.34
N GLU A 446 -3.71 -19.31 -20.35
CA GLU A 446 -2.81 -19.51 -19.21
C GLU A 446 -1.31 -19.44 -19.55
N PRO A 447 -0.39 -19.25 -18.58
CA PRO A 447 1.06 -19.39 -18.83
C PRO A 447 1.36 -20.81 -19.34
N GLY A 448 1.43 -20.97 -20.66
CA GLY A 448 1.30 -22.26 -21.36
C GLY A 448 0.33 -22.27 -22.55
N ALA A 449 -0.37 -21.17 -22.83
CA ALA A 449 -0.98 -20.87 -24.13
C ALA A 449 0.08 -21.04 -25.19
N GLU A 450 -0.04 -22.13 -25.96
CA GLU A 450 1.08 -22.81 -26.61
C GLU A 450 1.95 -21.86 -27.42
N TRP A 451 2.99 -21.30 -26.78
CA TRP A 451 4.17 -20.83 -27.49
C TRP A 451 4.56 -21.94 -28.44
N ASP A 452 4.85 -21.58 -29.68
CA ASP A 452 5.40 -22.54 -30.61
C ASP A 452 6.65 -23.17 -29.95
N PRO A 453 6.72 -24.51 -29.78
CA PRO A 453 7.82 -25.18 -29.08
C PRO A 453 9.20 -24.82 -29.62
N ARG A 454 9.28 -24.33 -30.87
CA ARG A 454 10.51 -23.84 -31.49
C ARG A 454 11.09 -22.61 -30.80
N TRP A 455 10.29 -21.79 -30.10
CA TRP A 455 10.76 -20.64 -29.33
C TRP A 455 11.75 -21.05 -28.21
N ALA A 456 11.41 -22.08 -27.44
CA ALA A 456 12.27 -22.56 -26.35
C ALA A 456 13.64 -22.98 -26.89
N ARG A 457 13.68 -23.67 -28.03
CA ARG A 457 14.95 -24.09 -28.68
C ARG A 457 15.76 -22.92 -29.20
N LEU A 458 15.10 -21.90 -29.74
CA LEU A 458 15.77 -20.68 -30.18
C LEU A 458 16.40 -19.95 -29.00
N PHE A 459 15.65 -19.74 -27.90
CA PHE A 459 16.16 -19.06 -26.72
C PHE A 459 17.29 -19.84 -26.02
N ALA A 460 17.22 -21.17 -26.01
CA ALA A 460 18.31 -22.01 -25.50
C ALA A 460 19.60 -21.83 -26.31
N LYS A 461 19.50 -21.72 -27.64
CA LYS A 461 20.67 -21.42 -28.52
C LYS A 461 21.23 -20.01 -28.29
N LEU A 462 20.39 -19.06 -27.92
CA LEU A 462 20.78 -17.67 -27.63
C LEU A 462 21.25 -17.46 -26.18
N ASP A 463 21.20 -18.51 -25.36
CA ASP A 463 21.47 -18.50 -23.92
C ASP A 463 20.56 -17.60 -23.07
N GLU A 464 19.32 -17.39 -23.51
CA GLU A 464 18.31 -16.55 -22.82
C GLU A 464 17.50 -17.40 -21.82
N GLN A 465 18.10 -17.71 -20.67
CA GLN A 465 17.55 -18.66 -19.68
C GLN A 465 16.10 -18.35 -19.24
N GLU A 466 15.79 -17.08 -18.96
CA GLU A 466 14.45 -16.68 -18.48
C GLU A 466 13.38 -16.93 -19.55
N LEU A 467 13.68 -16.60 -20.81
CA LEU A 467 12.78 -16.83 -21.95
C LEU A 467 12.61 -18.32 -22.26
N VAL A 468 13.64 -19.15 -22.03
CA VAL A 468 13.49 -20.62 -22.11
C VAL A 468 12.50 -21.11 -21.05
N CYS A 469 12.62 -20.64 -19.80
CA CYS A 469 11.73 -21.06 -18.71
C CYS A 469 10.27 -20.66 -18.98
N LEU A 470 10.07 -19.50 -19.61
CA LEU A 470 8.77 -18.97 -19.98
C LEU A 470 8.11 -19.79 -21.12
N THR A 471 8.87 -20.15 -22.15
CA THR A 471 8.33 -20.74 -23.39
C THR A 471 8.34 -22.26 -23.45
N ALA A 472 9.01 -22.94 -22.52
CA ALA A 472 9.06 -24.40 -22.48
C ALA A 472 7.67 -25.03 -22.25
N SER A 473 7.14 -25.69 -23.27
CA SER A 473 5.77 -26.24 -23.33
C SER A 473 5.77 -27.74 -23.69
N GLY A 474 6.19 -28.59 -22.75
CA GLY A 474 6.18 -30.06 -22.90
C GLY A 474 7.55 -30.71 -22.96
N PRO A 475 7.61 -32.06 -22.97
CA PRO A 475 8.85 -32.81 -22.86
C PRO A 475 9.74 -32.58 -24.09
N ASP A 476 10.90 -31.97 -23.88
CA ASP A 476 11.94 -31.74 -24.90
C ASP A 476 13.31 -32.00 -24.29
N SER A 477 14.00 -33.03 -24.79
CA SER A 477 15.30 -33.47 -24.26
C SER A 477 16.41 -32.43 -24.40
N GLU A 478 16.36 -31.56 -25.41
CA GLU A 478 17.37 -30.50 -25.60
C GLU A 478 17.19 -29.39 -24.56
N ILE A 479 15.94 -28.98 -24.31
CA ILE A 479 15.59 -27.97 -23.31
C ILE A 479 15.81 -28.50 -21.89
N GLU A 480 15.47 -29.75 -21.65
CA GLU A 480 15.76 -30.45 -20.40
C GLU A 480 17.28 -30.44 -20.13
N ALA A 481 18.11 -30.87 -21.08
CA ALA A 481 19.56 -30.84 -20.92
C ALA A 481 20.12 -29.42 -20.67
N TYR A 482 19.59 -28.41 -21.37
CA TYR A 482 19.97 -27.01 -21.18
C TYR A 482 19.66 -26.51 -19.76
N LEU A 483 18.41 -26.69 -19.30
CA LEU A 483 17.96 -26.24 -17.98
C LEU A 483 18.66 -27.00 -16.84
N ILE A 484 18.89 -28.32 -17.00
CA ILE A 484 19.68 -29.12 -16.06
C ILE A 484 21.12 -28.61 -15.99
N GLY A 485 21.74 -28.30 -17.14
CA GLY A 485 23.07 -27.71 -17.21
C GLY A 485 23.17 -26.38 -16.44
N LYS A 486 22.15 -25.52 -16.56
CA LYS A 486 22.06 -24.26 -15.79
C LYS A 486 21.87 -24.50 -14.30
N CYS A 487 21.10 -25.51 -13.91
CA CYS A 487 20.91 -25.89 -12.50
C CYS A 487 22.14 -26.56 -11.88
N ARG A 488 23.02 -27.19 -12.65
CA ARG A 488 24.26 -27.82 -12.15
C ARG A 488 25.45 -26.85 -12.06
N ASN A 489 25.43 -25.72 -12.78
CA ASN A 489 26.54 -24.76 -12.80
C ASN A 489 26.38 -23.65 -11.75
N LYS A 490 26.94 -23.84 -10.54
CA LYS A 490 26.94 -22.85 -9.44
C LYS A 490 25.55 -22.33 -9.03
N ALA A 491 24.50 -23.09 -9.26
CA ALA A 491 23.14 -22.72 -8.89
C ALA A 491 22.94 -22.75 -7.37
N ARG A 492 22.03 -21.91 -6.87
CA ARG A 492 21.57 -21.94 -5.47
C ARG A 492 20.06 -21.80 -5.47
N PHE A 493 19.39 -22.50 -4.55
CA PHE A 493 17.95 -22.40 -4.40
C PHE A 493 17.46 -20.97 -4.07
N SER A 494 18.34 -20.10 -3.56
CA SER A 494 18.03 -18.68 -3.34
C SER A 494 17.99 -17.85 -4.62
N HIS A 495 18.62 -18.27 -5.72
CA HIS A 495 18.66 -17.50 -6.97
C HIS A 495 17.35 -17.64 -7.76
N TYR A 496 16.79 -16.51 -8.18
CA TYR A 496 15.57 -16.45 -8.97
C TYR A 496 15.63 -17.34 -10.22
N ASN A 497 16.70 -17.25 -11.01
CA ASN A 497 16.84 -18.00 -12.26
C ASN A 497 16.89 -19.52 -12.03
N THR A 498 17.46 -19.97 -10.91
CA THR A 498 17.46 -21.39 -10.52
C THR A 498 16.04 -21.88 -10.21
N VAL A 499 15.28 -21.09 -9.44
CA VAL A 499 13.88 -21.40 -9.12
C VAL A 499 13.03 -21.46 -10.40
N GLN A 500 13.17 -20.49 -11.31
CA GLN A 500 12.44 -20.48 -12.59
C GLN A 500 12.80 -21.68 -13.48
N SER A 501 14.07 -22.07 -13.54
CA SER A 501 14.49 -23.26 -14.29
C SER A 501 13.95 -24.56 -13.69
N LEU A 502 13.89 -24.68 -12.37
CA LEU A 502 13.27 -25.84 -11.71
C LEU A 502 11.78 -25.89 -12.01
N ILE A 503 11.06 -24.77 -11.92
CA ILE A 503 9.64 -24.69 -12.28
C ILE A 503 9.42 -25.13 -13.72
N ALA A 504 10.25 -24.66 -14.66
CA ALA A 504 10.19 -25.08 -16.05
C ALA A 504 10.46 -26.58 -16.22
N LEU A 505 11.45 -27.14 -15.51
CA LEU A 505 11.75 -28.58 -15.53
C LEU A 505 10.58 -29.44 -15.03
N PHE A 506 9.93 -29.04 -13.93
CA PHE A 506 8.71 -29.69 -13.45
C PHE A 506 7.55 -29.56 -14.46
N ARG A 507 7.40 -28.38 -15.10
CA ARG A 507 6.36 -28.13 -16.12
C ARG A 507 6.51 -28.99 -17.37
N ILE A 508 7.74 -29.28 -17.80
CA ILE A 508 8.02 -30.17 -18.94
C ILE A 508 8.02 -31.65 -18.57
N GLY A 509 7.87 -32.00 -17.29
CA GLY A 509 7.82 -33.38 -16.81
C GLY A 509 9.18 -34.07 -16.74
N SER A 510 10.26 -33.31 -16.50
CA SER A 510 11.61 -33.88 -16.35
C SER A 510 11.69 -34.82 -15.16
N LYS A 511 12.20 -36.04 -15.39
CA LYS A 511 12.40 -37.05 -14.33
C LYS A 511 13.55 -36.69 -13.39
N GLU A 512 14.49 -35.86 -13.84
CA GLU A 512 15.62 -35.40 -13.04
C GLU A 512 15.27 -34.19 -12.16
N ALA A 513 14.15 -33.49 -12.43
CA ALA A 513 13.77 -32.27 -11.70
C ALA A 513 13.61 -32.47 -10.18
N PRO A 514 12.95 -33.54 -9.69
CA PRO A 514 12.84 -33.80 -8.26
C PRO A 514 14.20 -34.00 -7.58
N GLU A 515 15.09 -34.77 -8.22
CA GLU A 515 16.42 -35.03 -7.68
C GLU A 515 17.28 -33.76 -7.67
N LEU A 516 17.22 -32.96 -8.74
CA LEU A 516 17.92 -31.68 -8.83
C LEU A 516 17.46 -30.67 -7.78
N LEU A 517 16.15 -30.58 -7.53
CA LEU A 517 15.62 -29.74 -6.47
C LEU A 517 16.16 -30.20 -5.11
N MET A 518 16.11 -31.49 -4.82
CA MET A 518 16.57 -32.02 -3.53
C MET A 518 18.08 -31.87 -3.35
N SER A 519 18.89 -32.16 -4.37
CA SER A 519 20.34 -31.94 -4.29
C SER A 519 20.66 -30.47 -4.05
N LEU A 520 19.93 -29.53 -4.67
CA LEU A 520 20.15 -28.09 -4.44
C LEU A 520 19.77 -27.63 -3.03
N LEU A 521 18.78 -28.26 -2.39
CA LEU A 521 18.44 -28.00 -0.99
C LEU A 521 19.50 -28.58 -0.05
N GLU A 522 19.96 -29.80 -0.33
CA GLU A 522 20.94 -30.53 0.50
C GLU A 522 22.36 -29.94 0.39
N ASP A 523 22.81 -29.59 -0.83
CA ASP A 523 24.14 -29.03 -1.14
C ASP A 523 24.20 -27.51 -0.94
N GLY A 524 23.06 -26.83 -1.05
CA GLY A 524 22.92 -25.36 -1.05
C GLY A 524 23.07 -24.73 0.33
N GLY A 525 24.10 -25.08 1.08
CA GLY A 525 24.48 -24.48 2.35
C GLY A 525 23.32 -24.37 3.34
N GLN A 526 23.07 -25.46 4.08
CA GLN A 526 22.06 -25.66 5.15
C GLN A 526 21.85 -24.49 6.15
N ARG A 527 22.67 -23.43 6.10
CA ARG A 527 22.76 -22.31 7.06
C ARG A 527 22.19 -20.97 6.57
N HIS A 528 21.65 -20.87 5.35
CA HIS A 528 21.35 -19.55 4.74
C HIS A 528 19.92 -19.32 4.20
N LEU A 529 18.97 -20.23 4.44
CA LEU A 529 17.55 -20.01 4.14
C LEU A 529 16.86 -19.29 5.31
N TYR A 530 16.89 -17.95 5.27
CA TYR A 530 16.23 -17.08 6.27
C TYR A 530 14.77 -16.78 5.93
N TYR A 531 14.38 -16.98 4.67
CA TYR A 531 13.05 -16.69 4.16
C TYR A 531 12.73 -17.61 2.97
N LEU A 532 11.47 -18.01 2.86
CA LEU A 532 10.91 -18.79 1.77
C LEU A 532 9.67 -18.04 1.27
N ASP A 533 9.71 -17.59 0.03
CA ASP A 533 8.54 -16.96 -0.62
C ASP A 533 7.54 -18.01 -1.09
N GLU A 534 6.35 -17.55 -1.47
CA GLU A 534 5.25 -18.42 -1.91
C GLU A 534 5.66 -19.31 -3.10
N THR A 535 6.42 -18.77 -4.06
CA THR A 535 6.89 -19.50 -5.24
C THR A 535 7.84 -20.64 -4.87
N ARG A 536 8.83 -20.39 -4.00
CA ARG A 536 9.74 -21.43 -3.52
C ARG A 536 9.02 -22.47 -2.66
N ALA A 537 8.06 -22.05 -1.83
CA ALA A 537 7.25 -22.97 -1.04
C ALA A 537 6.40 -23.89 -1.94
N ALA A 538 5.76 -23.33 -2.98
CA ALA A 538 5.00 -24.09 -3.95
C ALA A 538 5.86 -25.09 -4.73
N LEU A 539 7.10 -24.71 -5.06
CA LEU A 539 8.06 -25.60 -5.71
C LEU A 539 8.41 -26.84 -4.88
N LEU A 540 8.51 -26.71 -3.55
CA LEU A 540 8.74 -27.88 -2.67
C LEU A 540 7.58 -28.87 -2.73
N THR A 541 6.36 -28.34 -2.84
CA THR A 541 5.16 -29.18 -2.91
C THR A 541 5.01 -29.90 -4.26
N LEU A 542 5.83 -29.58 -5.27
CA LEU A 542 5.90 -30.31 -6.55
C LEU A 542 6.62 -31.64 -6.47
N LEU A 543 7.34 -31.91 -5.38
CA LEU A 543 8.05 -33.18 -5.23
C LEU A 543 7.09 -34.38 -5.23
N PRO A 544 7.50 -35.52 -5.83
CA PRO A 544 6.77 -36.78 -5.71
C PRO A 544 6.76 -37.29 -4.26
N LYS A 545 5.80 -38.16 -3.94
CA LYS A 545 5.64 -38.72 -2.58
C LYS A 545 6.90 -39.42 -2.07
N SER A 546 7.67 -40.04 -2.97
CA SER A 546 8.94 -40.72 -2.66
C SER A 546 10.00 -39.82 -2.02
N TYR A 547 9.89 -38.50 -2.17
CA TYR A 547 10.84 -37.52 -1.65
C TYR A 547 10.45 -36.92 -0.30
N GLU A 548 9.26 -37.25 0.23
CA GLU A 548 8.77 -36.78 1.53
C GLU A 548 9.76 -37.03 2.68
N PRO A 549 10.37 -38.22 2.83
CA PRO A 549 11.28 -38.48 3.94
C PRO A 549 12.54 -37.61 3.87
N ARG A 550 13.05 -37.34 2.66
CA ARG A 550 14.21 -36.47 2.44
C ARG A 550 13.88 -35.01 2.73
N LEU A 551 12.69 -34.55 2.33
CA LEU A 551 12.25 -33.18 2.60
C LEU A 551 12.07 -32.92 4.11
N ARG A 552 11.56 -33.90 4.86
CA ARG A 552 11.51 -33.81 6.33
C ARG A 552 12.89 -33.80 6.96
N ALA A 553 13.79 -34.67 6.50
CA ALA A 553 15.17 -34.68 6.99
C ALA A 553 15.86 -33.33 6.74
N PHE A 554 15.63 -32.71 5.58
CA PHE A 554 16.12 -31.36 5.28
C PHE A 554 15.52 -30.30 6.22
N ALA A 555 14.21 -30.35 6.49
CA ALA A 555 13.56 -29.39 7.40
C ALA A 555 14.21 -29.37 8.80
N GLU A 556 14.62 -30.53 9.31
CA GLU A 556 15.30 -30.64 10.61
C GLU A 556 16.71 -30.01 10.63
N THR A 557 17.33 -29.80 9.46
CA THR A 557 18.63 -29.14 9.36
C THR A 557 18.56 -27.60 9.37
N LEU A 558 17.35 -27.03 9.26
CA LEU A 558 17.14 -25.58 9.16
C LEU A 558 17.26 -24.89 10.52
N THR A 559 17.86 -23.69 10.52
CA THR A 559 18.09 -22.90 11.74
C THR A 559 16.90 -22.02 12.15
N TYR A 560 16.04 -21.63 11.20
CA TYR A 560 14.94 -20.70 11.45
C TYR A 560 13.61 -21.46 11.56
N GLU A 561 12.94 -21.35 12.71
CA GLU A 561 11.70 -22.08 13.01
C GLU A 561 10.58 -21.77 11.99
N SER A 562 10.46 -20.51 11.56
CA SER A 562 9.45 -20.10 10.58
C SER A 562 9.62 -20.80 9.22
N VAL A 563 10.86 -20.95 8.75
CA VAL A 563 11.16 -21.64 7.48
C VAL A 563 11.01 -23.15 7.66
N LYS A 564 11.43 -23.69 8.81
CA LYS A 564 11.23 -25.09 9.17
C LYS A 564 9.76 -25.50 9.13
N GLU A 565 8.88 -24.72 9.75
CA GLU A 565 7.43 -24.96 9.71
C GLU A 565 6.89 -24.94 8.27
N GLN A 566 7.37 -24.02 7.42
CA GLN A 566 6.93 -23.95 6.03
C GLN A 566 7.37 -25.18 5.20
N VAL A 567 8.60 -25.66 5.39
CA VAL A 567 9.08 -26.88 4.73
C VAL A 567 8.35 -28.12 5.26
N GLN A 568 8.06 -28.19 6.56
CA GLN A 568 7.26 -29.28 7.13
C GLN A 568 5.83 -29.29 6.57
N ARG A 569 5.18 -28.12 6.44
CA ARG A 569 3.87 -28.01 5.76
C ARG A 569 3.94 -28.48 4.32
N ALA A 570 5.02 -28.14 3.60
CA ALA A 570 5.23 -28.64 2.25
C ALA A 570 5.39 -30.18 2.22
N ALA A 571 6.12 -30.76 3.18
CA ALA A 571 6.23 -32.21 3.31
C ALA A 571 4.88 -32.89 3.61
N ASP A 572 4.02 -32.27 4.43
CA ASP A 572 2.67 -32.78 4.70
C ASP A 572 1.80 -32.79 3.43
N VAL A 573 1.92 -31.76 2.58
CA VAL A 573 1.24 -31.72 1.27
C VAL A 573 1.76 -32.82 0.35
N VAL A 574 3.07 -33.06 0.32
CA VAL A 574 3.68 -34.14 -0.49
C VAL A 574 3.26 -35.52 0.02
N ALA A 575 3.14 -35.71 1.35
CA ALA A 575 2.68 -36.96 1.96
C ALA A 575 1.24 -37.32 1.58
N GLY A 576 0.38 -36.32 1.39
CA GLY A 576 -1.03 -36.48 1.07
C GLY A 576 -1.36 -36.77 -0.40
N LYS A 577 -0.36 -36.96 -1.28
CA LYS A 577 -0.58 -37.31 -2.69
C LYS A 577 -0.92 -38.81 -2.84
N ASP A 578 -2.02 -39.13 -3.53
CA ASP A 578 -2.49 -40.50 -3.76
C ASP A 578 -1.66 -41.22 -4.85
N GLU A 579 -1.33 -42.50 -4.64
CA GLU A 579 -0.55 -43.34 -5.58
C GLU A 579 -1.27 -43.57 -6.94
N ALA A 580 -2.59 -43.41 -6.99
CA ALA A 580 -3.38 -43.44 -8.23
C ALA A 580 -3.30 -42.13 -9.03
N ALA A 581 -2.99 -41.00 -8.38
CA ALA A 581 -2.74 -39.73 -9.03
C ALA A 581 -1.34 -39.69 -9.67
N GLU A 582 -0.34 -40.37 -9.10
CA GLU A 582 1.01 -40.47 -9.65
C GLU A 582 1.04 -41.13 -11.06
N GLN A 583 0.19 -42.12 -11.33
CA GLN A 583 0.05 -42.74 -12.67
C GLN A 583 -0.68 -41.85 -13.69
N ALA A 584 -1.50 -40.90 -13.24
CA ALA A 584 -2.10 -39.87 -14.08
C ALA A 584 -1.19 -38.65 -14.26
N GLU A 585 -0.32 -38.37 -13.28
CA GLU A 585 0.75 -37.37 -13.31
C GLU A 585 1.94 -37.81 -14.18
N GLU A 586 2.18 -39.11 -14.35
CA GLU A 586 3.13 -39.67 -15.34
C GLU A 586 2.80 -39.26 -16.78
N LYS A 587 1.56 -38.84 -17.06
CA LYS A 587 1.13 -38.27 -18.35
C LYS A 587 1.26 -36.74 -18.43
N GLY A 588 1.85 -36.08 -17.42
CA GLY A 588 2.17 -34.65 -17.41
C GLY A 588 0.97 -33.71 -17.23
N THR A 589 -0.25 -34.22 -17.11
CA THR A 589 -1.48 -33.42 -17.04
C THR A 589 -1.84 -32.95 -15.63
N GLY A 590 -1.64 -33.78 -14.60
CA GLY A 590 -2.01 -33.45 -13.20
C GLY A 590 -1.11 -32.40 -12.54
N ILE A 591 0.20 -32.49 -12.73
CA ILE A 591 1.19 -31.51 -12.22
C ILE A 591 0.90 -30.12 -12.79
N ARG A 592 0.51 -30.03 -14.06
CA ARG A 592 0.12 -28.77 -14.70
C ARG A 592 -1.10 -28.14 -14.05
N GLU A 593 -2.16 -28.89 -13.76
CA GLU A 593 -3.36 -28.36 -13.11
C GLU A 593 -3.14 -27.95 -11.66
N TRP A 594 -2.28 -28.67 -10.95
CA TRP A 594 -1.96 -28.36 -9.57
C TRP A 594 -1.06 -27.10 -9.46
N ILE A 595 -0.08 -26.94 -10.35
CA ILE A 595 0.73 -25.70 -10.47
C ILE A 595 -0.20 -24.48 -10.71
N LYS A 596 -1.23 -24.63 -11.56
CA LYS A 596 -2.22 -23.57 -11.83
C LYS A 596 -3.01 -23.13 -10.59
N SER A 597 -3.24 -24.02 -9.63
CA SER A 597 -4.03 -23.72 -8.43
C SER A 597 -3.24 -23.00 -7.33
N LYS A 598 -1.90 -23.02 -7.39
CA LYS A 598 -1.00 -22.51 -6.35
C LYS A 598 -0.19 -21.27 -6.73
N MET A 599 -0.10 -20.93 -8.02
CA MET A 599 0.61 -19.75 -8.52
C MET A 599 -0.34 -18.60 -8.98
N ARG A 600 -1.57 -18.56 -8.47
CA ARG A 600 -2.54 -17.48 -8.71
C ARG A 600 -2.63 -16.53 -7.53
#